data_AF-A0A2E2J0P5-F1
#
_entry.id   AF-A0A2E2J0P5-F1
#
_cell.length_a   1.000
_cell.length_b   1.000
_cell.length_c   1.000
_cell.angle_alpha   90.00
_cell.angle_beta   90.00
_cell.angle_gamma   90.00
#
_symmetry.space_group_name_H-M   'P 1'
#
loop_
_entity.id
_entity.type
_entity.pdbx_description
1 polymer ?
#
loop_
_entity_poly.entity_id
_entity_poly.type
_entity_poly.pdbx_seq_one_letter_code
_entity_poly.pdbx_strand_id
1 'polypeptide(L)' 'NGWDGNYNGAPMPSSDYWFRVEYSENQQRKEFTGHFTIKR' A
#
# COMPACT_ATOMS: atom_id res chain seq x y z
N ASN A 1 -5.56 1.54 15.86
CA ASN A 1 -6.74 0.96 15.20
C ASN A 1 -6.47 0.95 13.71
N GLY A 2 -5.78 -0.10 13.26
CA GLY A 2 -5.36 -0.28 11.87
C GLY A 2 -6.46 -0.97 11.06
N TRP A 3 -6.25 -1.02 9.75
CA TRP A 3 -7.17 -1.56 8.76
C TRP A 3 -7.57 -3.03 9.02
N ASP A 4 -8.87 -3.33 8.87
CA ASP A 4 -9.51 -4.59 9.28
C ASP A 4 -9.32 -5.76 8.27
N GLY A 5 -8.39 -5.64 7.32
CA GLY A 5 -8.03 -6.71 6.37
C GLY A 5 -9.05 -6.99 5.25
N ASN A 6 -10.10 -6.17 5.14
CA ASN A 6 -11.11 -6.29 4.08
C ASN A 6 -10.90 -5.22 3.00
N TYR A 7 -10.88 -5.65 1.73
CA TYR A 7 -10.92 -4.78 0.57
C TYR A 7 -12.17 -5.12 -0.26
N ASN A 8 -13.04 -4.12 -0.50
CA ASN A 8 -14.33 -4.31 -1.19
C ASN A 8 -15.20 -5.46 -0.65
N GLY A 9 -15.15 -5.72 0.67
CA GLY A 9 -15.95 -6.77 1.32
C GLY A 9 -15.40 -8.19 1.18
N ALA A 10 -14.24 -8.37 0.53
CA ALA A 10 -13.53 -9.64 0.48
C ALA A 10 -12.30 -9.62 1.41
N PRO A 11 -12.04 -10.72 2.16
CA PRO A 11 -10.83 -10.84 2.94
C PRO A 11 -9.63 -10.86 2.00
N MET A 12 -8.72 -9.91 2.16
CA MET A 12 -7.52 -9.89 1.34
C MET A 12 -6.65 -11.11 1.67
N PRO A 13 -6.11 -11.80 0.66
CA PRO A 13 -5.19 -12.91 0.91
C PRO A 13 -3.98 -12.40 1.68
N SER A 14 -3.49 -13.22 2.62
CA SER A 14 -2.23 -12.97 3.33
C SER A 14 -1.10 -13.03 2.30
N SER A 15 -0.71 -11.86 1.79
CA SER A 15 0.21 -11.70 0.67
C SER A 15 1.05 -10.44 0.84
N ASP A 16 2.07 -10.31 0.00
CA ASP A 16 2.94 -9.15 -0.08
C ASP A 16 2.34 -8.12 -1.04
N TYR A 17 1.93 -6.97 -0.50
CA TYR A 17 1.34 -5.89 -1.28
C TYR A 17 2.40 -4.83 -1.54
N TRP A 18 2.61 -4.51 -2.81
CA TRP A 18 3.52 -3.47 -3.26
C TRP A 18 2.71 -2.21 -3.60
N PHE A 19 3.21 -1.06 -3.19
CA PHE A 19 2.64 0.23 -3.56
C PHE A 19 3.70 1.17 -4.11
N ARG A 20 3.26 2.02 -5.04
CA ARG A 20 4.07 3.06 -5.67
C ARG A 20 3.30 4.36 -5.61
N VAL A 21 3.90 5.37 -5.00
CA VAL A 21 3.39 6.73 -4.93
C VAL A 21 4.29 7.61 -5.79
N GLU A 22 3.70 8.22 -6.79
CA GLU A 22 4.34 9.29 -7.54
C GLU A 22 3.80 10.63 -7.02
N TYR A 23 4.69 11.49 -6.54
CA TYR A 23 4.32 12.82 -6.07
C TYR A 23 5.32 13.86 -6.57
N SER A 24 4.87 15.12 -6.69
CA SER A 24 5.73 16.23 -7.09
C SER A 24 5.97 17.11 -5.87
N GLU A 25 7.22 17.19 -5.40
CA GLU A 25 7.63 18.06 -4.29
C GLU A 25 8.62 19.10 -4.83
N ASN A 26 8.32 20.39 -4.65
CA ASN A 26 9.16 21.50 -5.11
C ASN A 26 9.54 21.41 -6.60
N GLN A 27 8.57 21.12 -7.47
CA GLN A 27 8.75 20.91 -8.92
C GLN A 27 9.64 19.72 -9.30
N GLN A 28 10.05 18.89 -8.34
CA GLN A 28 10.74 17.64 -8.60
C GLN A 28 9.78 16.46 -8.45
N ARG A 29 9.70 15.64 -9.49
CA ARG A 29 8.92 14.40 -9.46
C ARG A 29 9.70 13.39 -8.61
N LYS A 30 9.11 12.97 -7.50
CA LYS A 30 9.61 11.94 -6.62
C LYS A 30 8.73 10.70 -6.73
N GLU A 31 9.39 9.56 -6.64
CA GLU A 31 8.75 8.26 -6.59
C GLU A 31 9.09 7.61 -5.26
N PHE A 32 8.08 7.12 -4.57
CA PHE A 32 8.22 6.33 -3.37
C PHE A 32 7.59 4.97 -3.59
N THR A 33 8.40 3.93 -3.48
CA THR A 33 7.96 2.54 -3.56
C THR A 33 8.16 1.86 -2.22
N GLY A 34 7.21 1.02 -1.85
CA GLY A 34 7.26 0.26 -0.61
C GLY A 34 6.42 -0.99 -0.72
N HIS A 35 6.57 -1.89 0.25
CA HIS A 35 5.71 -3.05 0.38
C HIS A 35 5.28 -3.23 1.83
N PHE A 36 4.12 -3.83 2.01
CA PHE A 36 3.65 -4.31 3.30
C PHE A 36 3.10 -5.72 3.14
N THR A 37 3.42 -6.58 4.10
CA THR A 37 2.89 -7.94 4.13
C THR A 37 1.68 -7.97 5.05
N ILE A 38 0.55 -8.46 4.56
CA ILE A 38 -0.56 -8.81 5.46
C ILE A 38 -0.30 -10.23 5.94
N LYS A 39 0.02 -10.41 7.24
CA LYS A 39 0.09 -11.72 7.89
C LYS A 39 -1.16 -11.94 8.75
N ARG A 40 -1.72 -13.15 8.68
CA ARG A 40 -2.84 -13.61 9.52
C ARG A 40 -2.33 -14.19 10.83
#